data_AF-A0A9Q4Q0Y0-F1
#
_entry.id   AF-A0A9Q4Q0Y0-F1
#
_cell.length_a   1.000
_cell.length_b   1.000
_cell.length_c   1.000
_cell.angle_alpha   90.00
_cell.angle_beta   90.00
_cell.angle_gamma   90.00
#
_symmetry.space_group_name_H-M   'P 1'
#
loop_
_entity.id
_entity.type
_entity.pdbx_description
1 polymer ?
#
loop_
_entity_poly.entity_id
_entity_poly.type
_entity_poly.pdbx_seq_one_letter_code
_entity_poly.pdbx_strand_id
1 'polypeptide(L)'
;MSERNIRIESIDRQAVEDQEVEIVERKGIGHPDSICDGIAESVAGALAREYLDRVGEVLHFNTDETQLVAGEAAPAFGGGEVVDPIYLLIVGRATKHYEGRTIPAETIALRAAREYLETNIPQLTVGEDIVVDVKLGEGSGDLQEVFGEDEVSVPMANDTSFGVGHAPLTETEQIVLETERRLNGEYAEEHPELGPDVKIMGKREGDEIDVTVAAAMVDEYIGSLDEYIEAVESVREFADGVAREYTDRAVDVHVNTADDYDEGSIYLTVTGTSAEQGDDGSVGRGNRANGLITPNRSMSMEATSGKNPVNHIGKIYNLLSTEIAEGVVGEVDGIRDLRVRLLSQIGRPIDRPHVADVQVVTDESVSVADVEDDVEAIVDRELADVTEITRSVIAGELSTF
;
A
#
# COMPACT_ATOMS: atom_id res chain seq x y z
N MET A 1 -31.40 -6.47 -12.53
CA MET A 1 -30.56 -5.94 -13.61
C MET A 1 -30.27 -4.49 -13.28
N SER A 2 -29.02 -4.22 -12.95
CA SER A 2 -28.54 -2.89 -12.60
C SER A 2 -28.68 -1.91 -13.79
N GLU A 3 -28.78 -0.61 -13.50
CA GLU A 3 -28.60 0.44 -14.51
C GLU A 3 -27.11 0.73 -14.81
N ARG A 4 -26.18 0.17 -14.01
CA ARG A 4 -24.73 0.33 -14.15
C ARG A 4 -24.17 -0.61 -15.22
N ASN A 5 -23.08 -0.20 -15.87
CA ASN A 5 -22.43 -1.00 -16.92
C ASN A 5 -21.49 -2.06 -16.32
N ILE A 6 -22.08 -3.10 -15.75
CA ILE A 6 -21.38 -4.25 -15.19
C ILE A 6 -21.24 -5.32 -16.29
N ARG A 7 -20.03 -5.87 -16.46
CA ARG A 7 -19.71 -6.92 -17.42
C ARG A 7 -19.01 -8.05 -16.70
N ILE A 8 -19.60 -9.24 -16.73
CA ILE A 8 -19.06 -10.43 -16.09
C ILE A 8 -18.69 -11.41 -17.20
N GLU A 9 -17.41 -11.81 -17.25
CA GLU A 9 -16.89 -12.70 -18.27
C GLU A 9 -15.93 -13.73 -17.66
N SER A 10 -15.80 -14.89 -18.31
CA SER A 10 -14.78 -15.88 -17.97
C SER A 10 -13.39 -15.38 -18.39
N ILE A 11 -12.35 -15.67 -17.60
CA ILE A 11 -10.96 -15.45 -18.03
C ILE A 11 -10.51 -16.60 -18.95
N ASP A 12 -9.94 -16.27 -20.10
CA ASP A 12 -9.28 -17.24 -20.99
C ASP A 12 -7.84 -17.57 -20.52
N ARG A 13 -7.70 -17.91 -19.24
CA ARG A 13 -6.43 -18.27 -18.57
C ARG A 13 -6.72 -19.09 -17.31
N GLN A 14 -5.74 -19.84 -16.82
CA GLN A 14 -5.82 -20.53 -15.52
C GLN A 14 -5.81 -19.55 -14.34
N ALA A 15 -6.38 -19.92 -13.20
CA ALA A 15 -6.19 -19.18 -11.96
C ALA A 15 -4.68 -19.01 -11.68
N VAL A 16 -4.27 -17.91 -11.04
CA VAL A 16 -2.84 -17.67 -10.75
C VAL A 16 -2.22 -18.82 -9.93
N GLU A 17 -2.99 -19.34 -8.98
CA GLU A 17 -2.61 -20.50 -8.15
C GLU A 17 -2.20 -21.74 -8.98
N ASP A 18 -2.78 -21.91 -10.17
CA ASP A 18 -2.52 -23.06 -11.06
C ASP A 18 -1.43 -22.79 -12.12
N GLN A 19 -0.83 -21.59 -12.12
CA GLN A 19 0.27 -21.27 -13.02
C GLN A 19 1.57 -21.91 -12.54
N GLU A 20 2.43 -22.28 -13.49
CA GLU A 20 3.75 -22.88 -13.21
C GLU A 20 4.67 -21.93 -12.44
N VAL A 21 4.62 -20.63 -12.75
CA VAL A 21 5.50 -19.62 -12.15
C VAL A 21 4.66 -18.48 -11.61
N GLU A 22 4.91 -18.10 -10.36
CA GLU A 22 4.31 -16.93 -9.72
C GLU A 22 5.39 -16.11 -8.99
N ILE A 23 5.28 -14.79 -9.10
CA ILE A 23 6.17 -13.83 -8.44
C ILE A 23 5.30 -12.83 -7.68
N VAL A 24 5.64 -12.59 -6.43
CA VAL A 24 4.97 -11.62 -5.57
C VAL A 24 6.02 -10.86 -4.76
N GLU A 25 5.87 -9.54 -4.66
CA GLU A 25 6.73 -8.70 -3.84
C GLU A 25 5.90 -7.85 -2.89
N ARG A 26 6.43 -7.60 -1.70
CA ARG A 26 5.95 -6.59 -0.78
C ARG A 26 7.11 -5.80 -0.20
N LYS A 27 7.00 -4.49 -0.24
CA LYS A 27 7.90 -3.53 0.40
C LYS A 27 7.29 -3.10 1.73
N GLY A 28 7.96 -3.40 2.83
CA GLY A 28 7.49 -3.10 4.17
C GLY A 28 7.54 -1.63 4.52
N ILE A 29 7.08 -1.29 5.73
CA ILE A 29 6.79 0.10 6.10
C ILE A 29 8.03 1.01 6.16
N GLY A 30 9.20 0.46 6.48
CA GLY A 30 10.47 1.18 6.49
C GLY A 30 11.18 1.24 5.13
N HIS A 31 10.65 0.60 4.08
CA HIS A 31 11.22 0.70 2.74
C HIS A 31 11.03 2.12 2.18
N PRO A 32 12.04 2.75 1.54
CA PRO A 32 11.97 4.16 1.09
C PRO A 32 10.72 4.55 0.28
N ASP A 33 10.30 3.70 -0.67
CA ASP A 33 9.05 3.92 -1.41
C ASP A 33 7.80 3.88 -0.51
N SER A 34 7.71 2.92 0.42
CA SER A 34 6.59 2.78 1.36
C SER A 34 6.55 3.92 2.37
N ILE A 35 7.70 4.45 2.79
CA ILE A 35 7.79 5.68 3.59
C ILE A 35 7.13 6.84 2.83
N CYS A 36 7.43 6.99 1.54
CA CYS A 36 6.83 8.04 0.73
C CYS A 36 5.31 7.88 0.60
N ASP A 37 4.84 6.66 0.35
CA ASP A 37 3.41 6.33 0.28
C ASP A 37 2.71 6.61 1.62
N GLY A 38 3.24 6.11 2.73
CA GLY A 38 2.64 6.31 4.06
C GLY A 38 2.62 7.76 4.53
N ILE A 39 3.66 8.54 4.22
CA ILE A 39 3.67 9.99 4.49
C ILE A 39 2.64 10.71 3.62
N ALA A 40 2.60 10.41 2.32
CA ALA A 40 1.64 11.03 1.39
C ALA A 40 0.21 10.78 1.86
N GLU A 41 -0.12 9.55 2.28
CA GLU A 41 -1.44 9.20 2.80
C GLU A 41 -1.74 9.85 4.15
N SER A 42 -0.76 9.90 5.06
CA SER A 42 -0.91 10.57 6.36
C SER A 42 -1.21 12.07 6.19
N VAL A 43 -0.54 12.72 5.26
CA VAL A 43 -0.79 14.13 4.89
C VAL A 43 -2.19 14.30 4.30
N ALA A 44 -2.60 13.42 3.38
CA ALA A 44 -3.94 13.46 2.79
C ALA A 44 -5.05 13.32 3.84
N GLY A 45 -4.93 12.34 4.75
CA GLY A 45 -5.87 12.15 5.85
C GLY A 45 -5.92 13.36 6.79
N ALA A 46 -4.75 13.93 7.14
CA ALA A 46 -4.67 15.11 7.99
C ALA A 46 -5.32 16.35 7.35
N LEU A 47 -5.09 16.58 6.04
CA LEU A 47 -5.73 17.65 5.29
C LEU A 47 -7.25 17.46 5.21
N ALA A 48 -7.72 16.24 4.90
CA ALA A 48 -9.15 15.94 4.80
C ALA A 48 -9.88 16.21 6.13
N ARG A 49 -9.33 15.75 7.26
CA ARG A 49 -9.90 16.02 8.59
C ARG A 49 -9.89 17.50 8.93
N GLU A 50 -8.81 18.23 8.64
CA GLU A 50 -8.76 19.66 8.89
C GLU A 50 -9.80 20.44 8.05
N TYR A 51 -10.01 20.03 6.79
CA TYR A 51 -11.04 20.63 5.95
C TYR A 51 -12.45 20.39 6.52
N LEU A 52 -12.77 19.16 6.90
CA LEU A 52 -14.04 18.84 7.57
C LEU A 52 -14.23 19.66 8.86
N ASP A 53 -13.21 19.72 9.72
CA ASP A 53 -13.28 20.43 11.00
C ASP A 53 -13.46 21.94 10.83
N ARG A 54 -12.79 22.55 9.83
CA ARG A 54 -12.87 24.00 9.60
C ARG A 54 -14.09 24.38 8.81
N VAL A 55 -14.36 23.71 7.69
CA VAL A 55 -15.30 24.20 6.67
C VAL A 55 -16.44 23.23 6.39
N GLY A 56 -16.48 22.06 7.03
CA GLY A 56 -17.59 21.10 6.92
C GLY A 56 -17.54 20.19 5.70
N GLU A 57 -16.55 20.37 4.82
CA GLU A 57 -16.37 19.58 3.61
C GLU A 57 -14.88 19.36 3.32
N VAL A 58 -14.56 18.31 2.57
CA VAL A 58 -13.18 18.05 2.12
C VAL A 58 -12.91 18.88 0.87
N LEU A 59 -11.95 19.81 0.94
CA LEU A 59 -11.53 20.64 -0.19
C LEU A 59 -10.55 19.90 -1.11
N HIS A 60 -10.28 20.48 -2.29
CA HIS A 60 -9.33 19.92 -3.23
C HIS A 60 -7.88 19.94 -2.71
N PHE A 61 -7.24 18.78 -2.79
CA PHE A 61 -5.81 18.57 -2.58
C PHE A 61 -5.37 17.30 -3.32
N ASN A 62 -4.08 17.16 -3.62
CA ASN A 62 -3.42 15.92 -4.03
C ASN A 62 -1.95 16.01 -3.59
N THR A 63 -1.47 15.08 -2.77
CA THR A 63 -0.13 15.08 -2.17
C THR A 63 0.64 13.81 -2.52
N ASP A 64 0.36 13.24 -3.69
CA ASP A 64 0.80 11.94 -4.20
C ASP A 64 2.11 12.00 -4.99
N GLU A 65 2.96 12.99 -4.72
CA GLU A 65 4.17 13.26 -5.50
C GLU A 65 5.44 13.33 -4.61
N THR A 66 5.38 12.85 -3.36
CA THR A 66 6.49 12.88 -2.40
C THR A 66 7.73 12.12 -2.90
N GLN A 67 8.91 12.69 -2.65
CA GLN A 67 10.23 12.14 -3.00
C GLN A 67 11.13 12.07 -1.77
N LEU A 68 11.84 10.97 -1.59
CA LEU A 68 12.86 10.76 -0.59
C LEU A 68 14.21 10.59 -1.29
N VAL A 69 15.20 11.37 -0.86
CA VAL A 69 16.59 11.27 -1.28
C VAL A 69 17.39 10.68 -0.13
N ALA A 70 18.13 9.63 -0.41
CA ALA A 70 18.89 8.90 0.58
C ALA A 70 19.98 9.76 1.25
N GLY A 71 20.27 9.42 2.50
CA GLY A 71 21.38 9.97 3.28
C GLY A 71 22.69 9.20 3.08
N GLU A 72 23.60 9.41 4.01
CA GLU A 72 24.79 8.58 4.23
C GLU A 72 24.88 8.24 5.71
N ALA A 73 25.16 6.98 6.05
CA ALA A 73 25.33 6.53 7.42
C ALA A 73 26.62 5.71 7.57
N ALA A 74 27.13 5.68 8.80
CA ALA A 74 28.23 4.83 9.23
C ALA A 74 27.75 3.85 10.32
N PRO A 75 27.01 2.77 9.95
CA PRO A 75 26.57 1.77 10.90
C PRO A 75 27.75 1.08 11.58
N ALA A 76 27.59 0.76 12.86
CA ALA A 76 28.60 0.04 13.64
C ALA A 76 27.96 -0.79 14.74
N PHE A 77 28.54 -1.95 15.05
CA PHE A 77 28.05 -2.78 16.15
C PHE A 77 27.97 -2.01 17.48
N GLY A 78 26.80 -2.03 18.10
CA GLY A 78 26.49 -1.31 19.34
C GLY A 78 26.19 0.18 19.15
N GLY A 79 26.01 0.65 17.91
CA GLY A 79 25.59 2.00 17.57
C GLY A 79 26.56 2.72 16.62
N GLY A 80 26.04 3.13 15.47
CA GLY A 80 26.69 3.99 14.48
C GLY A 80 26.20 5.44 14.51
N GLU A 81 26.37 6.14 13.40
CA GLU A 81 25.85 7.51 13.24
C GLU A 81 25.38 7.77 11.80
N VAL A 82 24.32 8.57 11.66
CA VAL A 82 23.94 9.16 10.37
C VAL A 82 24.92 10.30 10.07
N VAL A 83 25.58 10.23 8.91
CA VAL A 83 26.62 11.18 8.47
C VAL A 83 25.99 12.33 7.69
N ASP A 84 25.18 12.00 6.69
CA ASP A 84 24.39 12.94 5.92
C ASP A 84 22.90 12.58 6.06
N PRO A 85 22.02 13.54 6.41
CA PRO A 85 20.62 13.26 6.65
C PRO A 85 19.88 12.91 5.37
N ILE A 86 18.90 12.04 5.50
CA ILE A 86 17.87 11.81 4.47
C ILE A 86 17.15 13.13 4.18
N TYR A 87 16.82 13.38 2.91
CA TYR A 87 16.01 14.54 2.53
C TYR A 87 14.67 14.10 1.94
N LEU A 88 13.58 14.52 2.56
CA LEU A 88 12.23 14.25 2.11
C LEU A 88 11.55 15.52 1.62
N LEU A 89 11.03 15.49 0.40
CA LEU A 89 10.27 16.59 -0.19
C LEU A 89 8.83 16.16 -0.50
N ILE A 90 7.89 16.74 0.23
CA ILE A 90 6.45 16.58 0.00
C ILE A 90 6.00 17.67 -0.97
N VAL A 91 5.48 17.27 -2.12
CA VAL A 91 4.94 18.16 -3.16
C VAL A 91 3.52 17.77 -3.54
N GLY A 92 2.86 18.67 -4.27
CA GLY A 92 1.49 18.46 -4.73
C GLY A 92 0.67 19.75 -4.68
N ARG A 93 -0.64 19.62 -4.44
CA ARG A 93 -1.62 20.71 -4.37
C ARG A 93 -2.43 20.62 -3.08
N ALA A 94 -2.73 21.77 -2.48
CA ALA A 94 -3.71 21.86 -1.40
C ALA A 94 -4.41 23.22 -1.43
N THR A 95 -5.68 23.24 -1.03
CA THR A 95 -6.43 24.49 -0.85
C THR A 95 -5.97 25.19 0.42
N LYS A 96 -5.47 26.43 0.29
CA LYS A 96 -4.93 27.21 1.41
C LYS A 96 -5.85 28.35 1.83
N HIS A 97 -6.71 28.79 0.93
CA HIS A 97 -7.69 29.84 1.16
C HIS A 97 -9.07 29.41 0.70
N TYR A 98 -10.05 29.47 1.60
CA TYR A 98 -11.44 29.13 1.29
C TYR A 98 -12.38 30.01 2.11
N GLU A 99 -13.32 30.69 1.45
CA GLU A 99 -14.32 31.56 2.08
C GLU A 99 -13.76 32.54 3.15
N GLY A 100 -12.61 33.15 2.87
CA GLY A 100 -11.95 34.09 3.78
C GLY A 100 -11.22 33.44 4.97
N ARG A 101 -11.19 32.11 5.05
CA ARG A 101 -10.38 31.35 6.00
C ARG A 101 -9.02 31.00 5.39
N THR A 102 -8.00 30.95 6.23
CA THR A 102 -6.66 30.49 5.86
C THR A 102 -6.40 29.12 6.49
N ILE A 103 -5.89 28.19 5.70
CA ILE A 103 -5.64 26.80 6.07
C ILE A 103 -4.12 26.59 5.95
N PRO A 104 -3.43 26.25 7.05
CA PRO A 104 -1.97 26.14 7.07
C PRO A 104 -1.53 24.78 6.52
N ALA A 105 -1.79 24.52 5.22
CA ALA A 105 -1.59 23.23 4.57
C ALA A 105 -0.18 22.68 4.78
N GLU A 106 0.85 23.51 4.64
CA GLU A 106 2.24 23.10 4.84
C GLU A 106 2.55 22.73 6.30
N THR A 107 2.00 23.47 7.27
CA THR A 107 2.16 23.11 8.69
C THR A 107 1.47 21.78 9.01
N ILE A 108 0.30 21.53 8.43
CA ILE A 108 -0.43 20.26 8.58
C ILE A 108 0.38 19.12 7.98
N ALA A 109 0.91 19.29 6.77
CA ALA A 109 1.72 18.29 6.10
C ALA A 109 3.01 17.97 6.87
N LEU A 110 3.74 19.00 7.34
CA LEU A 110 4.94 18.82 8.17
C LEU A 110 4.63 18.05 9.46
N ARG A 111 3.53 18.38 10.15
CA ARG A 111 3.13 17.68 11.37
C ARG A 111 2.77 16.22 11.09
N ALA A 112 1.97 15.96 10.06
CA ALA A 112 1.54 14.60 9.71
C ALA A 112 2.72 13.72 9.29
N ALA A 113 3.66 14.26 8.50
CA ALA A 113 4.87 13.53 8.11
C ALA A 113 5.76 13.21 9.32
N ARG A 114 5.92 14.16 10.24
CA ARG A 114 6.68 13.97 11.49
C ARG A 114 6.05 12.89 12.36
N GLU A 115 4.74 12.96 12.59
CA GLU A 115 4.00 11.96 13.37
C GLU A 115 4.09 10.56 12.74
N TYR A 116 4.01 10.47 11.41
CA TYR A 116 4.18 9.20 10.69
C TYR A 116 5.57 8.61 10.90
N LEU A 117 6.63 9.40 10.71
CA LEU A 117 8.01 8.93 10.87
C LEU A 117 8.30 8.51 12.32
N GLU A 118 7.90 9.31 13.30
CA GLU A 118 8.10 9.00 14.73
C GLU A 118 7.36 7.74 15.17
N THR A 119 6.24 7.41 14.51
CA THR A 119 5.45 6.21 14.83
C THR A 119 6.02 4.95 14.18
N ASN A 120 6.45 5.04 12.92
CA ASN A 120 6.77 3.87 12.10
C ASN A 120 8.27 3.58 11.96
N ILE A 121 9.13 4.55 12.25
CA ILE A 121 10.60 4.41 12.19
C ILE A 121 11.20 5.05 13.44
N PRO A 122 11.05 4.42 14.62
CA PRO A 122 11.35 5.06 15.89
C PRO A 122 12.84 5.39 16.10
N GLN A 123 13.76 4.72 15.39
CA GLN A 123 15.19 5.02 15.42
C GLN A 123 15.59 6.23 14.54
N LEU A 124 14.68 6.76 13.73
CA LEU A 124 14.95 7.90 12.83
C LEU A 124 14.50 9.23 13.48
N THR A 125 15.45 10.10 13.79
CA THR A 125 15.17 11.39 14.44
C THR A 125 14.89 12.50 13.42
N VAL A 126 13.64 12.98 13.39
CA VAL A 126 13.23 14.08 12.50
C VAL A 126 13.90 15.40 12.89
N GLY A 127 14.63 15.99 11.94
CA GLY A 127 15.42 17.22 12.10
C GLY A 127 16.92 16.97 12.35
N GLU A 128 17.30 15.72 12.59
CA GLU A 128 18.70 15.30 12.77
C GLU A 128 19.08 14.30 11.67
N ASP A 129 18.39 13.15 11.61
CA ASP A 129 18.65 12.06 10.65
C ASP A 129 17.87 12.24 9.34
N ILE A 130 16.75 12.98 9.38
CA ILE A 130 15.93 13.30 8.22
C ILE A 130 15.47 14.76 8.24
N VAL A 131 15.60 15.43 7.09
CA VAL A 131 15.08 16.78 6.87
C VAL A 131 13.83 16.70 6.00
N VAL A 132 12.70 17.16 6.53
CA VAL A 132 11.41 17.20 5.83
C VAL A 132 11.13 18.62 5.31
N ASP A 133 10.93 18.75 4.01
CA ASP A 133 10.51 19.97 3.32
C ASP A 133 9.14 19.78 2.64
N VAL A 134 8.37 20.85 2.53
CA VAL A 134 7.02 20.84 1.95
C VAL A 134 6.85 21.98 0.97
N LYS A 135 6.45 21.64 -0.26
CA LYS A 135 6.19 22.59 -1.35
C LYS A 135 4.85 22.30 -2.02
N LEU A 136 3.77 22.64 -1.33
CA LEU A 136 2.42 22.51 -1.87
C LEU A 136 2.07 23.74 -2.73
N GLY A 137 1.65 23.51 -3.96
CA GLY A 137 1.00 24.53 -4.79
C GLY A 137 -0.46 24.75 -4.35
N GLU A 138 -1.03 25.89 -4.72
CA GLU A 138 -2.48 26.07 -4.57
C GLU A 138 -3.20 25.39 -5.75
N GLY A 139 -4.21 24.58 -5.45
CA GLY A 139 -5.13 24.04 -6.45
C GLY A 139 -6.17 25.09 -6.84
N SER A 140 -6.78 24.97 -8.02
CA SER A 140 -7.97 25.78 -8.34
C SER A 140 -9.10 25.38 -7.40
N GLY A 141 -9.62 26.31 -6.59
CA GLY A 141 -10.71 26.08 -5.64
C GLY A 141 -12.08 25.76 -6.25
N ASP A 142 -12.13 25.39 -7.54
CA ASP A 142 -13.36 25.19 -8.32
C ASP A 142 -13.74 23.70 -8.44
N LEU A 143 -13.58 22.91 -7.39
CA LEU A 143 -14.13 21.54 -7.34
C LEU A 143 -15.18 21.45 -6.23
N GLN A 144 -16.41 21.65 -6.70
CA GLN A 144 -17.78 21.36 -6.22
C GLN A 144 -17.98 20.87 -4.77
N GLU A 145 -18.97 21.47 -4.10
CA GLU A 145 -19.60 21.04 -2.84
C GLU A 145 -19.85 19.52 -2.85
N VAL A 146 -19.29 18.81 -1.86
CA VAL A 146 -19.48 17.35 -1.72
C VAL A 146 -20.31 17.00 -0.48
N PHE A 147 -20.43 17.92 0.47
CA PHE A 147 -21.16 17.68 1.72
C PHE A 147 -22.21 18.78 1.95
N GLY A 148 -23.32 18.69 1.23
CA GLY A 148 -24.55 19.43 1.52
C GLY A 148 -25.49 18.60 2.40
N GLU A 149 -26.23 19.26 3.32
CA GLU A 149 -27.09 18.62 4.32
C GLU A 149 -28.36 17.92 3.75
N ASP A 150 -28.60 17.97 2.44
CA ASP A 150 -29.76 17.39 1.77
C ASP A 150 -29.33 16.52 0.56
N GLU A 151 -29.42 15.19 0.71
CA GLU A 151 -28.97 14.13 -0.23
C GLU A 151 -27.46 14.11 -0.52
N VAL A 152 -26.75 13.07 -0.08
CA VAL A 152 -25.33 12.83 -0.45
C VAL A 152 -25.25 12.75 -1.99
N SER A 153 -24.87 13.84 -2.64
CA SER A 153 -24.66 13.83 -4.07
C SER A 153 -23.39 13.05 -4.36
N VAL A 154 -23.51 11.94 -5.09
CA VAL A 154 -22.34 11.15 -5.50
C VAL A 154 -21.36 12.06 -6.27
N PRO A 155 -20.08 12.11 -5.85
CA PRO A 155 -19.08 12.96 -6.48
C PRO A 155 -18.92 12.66 -7.97
N MET A 156 -18.50 13.67 -8.74
CA MET A 156 -18.11 13.48 -10.14
C MET A 156 -16.63 13.11 -10.24
N ALA A 157 -16.31 12.15 -11.10
CA ALA A 157 -14.95 11.73 -11.41
C ALA A 157 -14.09 12.93 -11.85
N ASN A 158 -12.96 13.14 -11.17
CA ASN A 158 -12.00 14.20 -11.49
C ASN A 158 -11.17 13.91 -12.75
N ASP A 159 -11.04 12.63 -13.12
CA ASP A 159 -10.22 12.15 -14.23
C ASP A 159 -10.83 10.90 -14.89
N THR A 160 -10.28 10.52 -16.04
CA THR A 160 -10.51 9.25 -16.73
C THR A 160 -9.37 8.29 -16.40
N SER A 161 -9.52 7.56 -15.30
CA SER A 161 -8.54 6.61 -14.77
C SER A 161 -9.20 5.26 -14.50
N PHE A 162 -8.40 4.28 -14.06
CA PHE A 162 -8.91 2.97 -13.72
C PHE A 162 -8.28 2.41 -12.44
N GLY A 163 -9.08 1.61 -11.72
CA GLY A 163 -8.64 0.81 -10.59
C GLY A 163 -8.71 -0.67 -10.92
N VAL A 164 -7.82 -1.45 -10.29
CA VAL A 164 -7.78 -2.91 -10.44
C VAL A 164 -7.63 -3.58 -9.09
N GLY A 165 -8.50 -4.54 -8.82
CA GLY A 165 -8.49 -5.37 -7.62
C GLY A 165 -8.65 -6.84 -7.99
N HIS A 166 -8.24 -7.73 -7.11
CA HIS A 166 -8.39 -9.17 -7.30
C HIS A 166 -8.52 -9.90 -5.97
N ALA A 167 -9.17 -11.05 -6.03
CA ALA A 167 -9.33 -11.98 -4.91
C ALA A 167 -9.62 -13.40 -5.45
N PRO A 168 -9.45 -14.46 -4.65
CA PRO A 168 -8.68 -14.44 -3.41
C PRO A 168 -7.20 -14.18 -3.70
N LEU A 169 -6.45 -13.83 -2.65
CA LEU A 169 -5.00 -13.92 -2.70
C LEU A 169 -4.58 -15.39 -2.86
N THR A 170 -3.57 -15.65 -3.69
CA THR A 170 -2.93 -16.97 -3.79
C THR A 170 -2.19 -17.33 -2.50
N GLU A 171 -1.79 -18.59 -2.35
CA GLU A 171 -0.95 -19.00 -1.21
C GLU A 171 0.36 -18.18 -1.18
N THR A 172 0.97 -17.90 -2.34
CA THR A 172 2.21 -17.10 -2.40
C THR A 172 1.95 -15.63 -2.05
N GLU A 173 0.83 -15.05 -2.51
CA GLU A 173 0.41 -13.70 -2.16
C GLU A 173 0.15 -13.56 -0.64
N GLN A 174 -0.48 -14.57 -0.02
CA GLN A 174 -0.71 -14.60 1.43
C GLN A 174 0.59 -14.72 2.22
N ILE A 175 1.49 -15.62 1.83
CA ILE A 175 2.81 -15.78 2.48
C ILE A 175 3.57 -14.45 2.45
N VAL A 176 3.67 -13.81 1.28
CA VAL A 176 4.43 -12.55 1.15
C VAL A 176 3.81 -11.43 1.98
N LEU A 177 2.47 -11.29 1.96
CA LEU A 177 1.76 -10.26 2.72
C LEU A 177 1.94 -10.45 4.23
N GLU A 178 1.70 -11.66 4.72
CA GLU A 178 1.61 -11.95 6.14
C GLU A 178 3.00 -12.12 6.78
N THR A 179 4.00 -12.60 6.05
CA THR A 179 5.39 -12.58 6.52
C THR A 179 5.86 -11.14 6.80
N GLU A 180 5.63 -10.19 5.90
CA GLU A 180 6.02 -8.78 6.15
C GLU A 180 5.25 -8.20 7.34
N ARG A 181 3.92 -8.36 7.37
CA ARG A 181 3.07 -7.81 8.43
C ARG A 181 3.43 -8.33 9.81
N ARG A 182 3.73 -9.62 9.92
CA ARG A 182 4.07 -10.25 11.20
C ARG A 182 5.51 -9.97 11.61
N LEU A 183 6.45 -9.83 10.67
CA LEU A 183 7.80 -9.36 10.97
C LEU A 183 7.80 -7.93 11.52
N ASN A 184 7.08 -7.00 10.86
CA ASN A 184 6.94 -5.61 11.29
C ASN A 184 5.89 -5.38 12.41
N GLY A 185 5.24 -6.45 12.88
CA GLY A 185 4.21 -6.43 13.92
C GLY A 185 4.61 -7.31 15.09
N GLU A 186 4.01 -8.50 15.16
CA GLU A 186 4.19 -9.49 16.23
C GLU A 186 5.68 -9.72 16.59
N TYR A 187 6.54 -9.92 15.60
CA TYR A 187 7.95 -10.22 15.82
C TYR A 187 8.71 -8.98 16.35
N ALA A 188 8.56 -7.83 15.69
CA ALA A 188 9.24 -6.58 16.06
C ALA A 188 8.93 -6.10 17.50
N GLU A 189 7.81 -6.51 18.10
CA GLU A 189 7.49 -6.19 19.49
C GLU A 189 8.50 -6.77 20.50
N GLU A 190 9.08 -7.94 20.20
CA GLU A 190 10.05 -8.63 21.06
C GLU A 190 11.49 -8.58 20.52
N HIS A 191 11.66 -8.18 19.26
CA HIS A 191 12.92 -8.17 18.52
C HIS A 191 13.27 -6.77 17.99
N PRO A 192 13.70 -5.84 18.86
CA PRO A 192 14.00 -4.46 18.48
C PRO A 192 15.18 -4.35 17.50
N GLU A 193 16.00 -5.40 17.38
CA GLU A 193 17.07 -5.51 16.39
C GLU A 193 16.57 -5.54 14.94
N LEU A 194 15.32 -5.92 14.69
CA LEU A 194 14.73 -5.87 13.36
C LEU A 194 14.20 -4.46 13.07
N GLY A 195 14.78 -3.79 12.07
CA GLY A 195 14.30 -2.51 11.57
C GLY A 195 13.02 -2.63 10.72
N PRO A 196 12.27 -1.54 10.55
CA PRO A 196 11.00 -1.55 9.79
C PRO A 196 11.15 -1.78 8.28
N ASP A 197 12.37 -1.64 7.74
CA ASP A 197 12.66 -1.92 6.32
C ASP A 197 12.84 -3.42 6.09
N VAL A 198 11.69 -4.06 5.87
CA VAL A 198 11.57 -5.47 5.55
C VAL A 198 10.93 -5.61 4.17
N LYS A 199 11.65 -6.18 3.21
CA LYS A 199 11.14 -6.48 1.88
C LYS A 199 11.04 -7.99 1.67
N ILE A 200 9.88 -8.44 1.25
CA ILE A 200 9.61 -9.86 1.00
C ILE A 200 9.40 -10.07 -0.50
N MET A 201 10.10 -11.07 -1.04
CA MET A 201 9.95 -11.55 -2.41
C MET A 201 9.60 -13.03 -2.36
N GLY A 202 8.41 -13.38 -2.84
CA GLY A 202 7.98 -14.76 -3.06
C GLY A 202 8.13 -15.12 -4.53
N LYS A 203 8.76 -16.27 -4.79
CA LYS A 203 8.81 -16.88 -6.12
C LYS A 203 8.39 -18.33 -6.01
N ARG A 204 7.30 -18.70 -6.67
CA ARG A 204 6.83 -20.07 -6.77
C ARG A 204 7.14 -20.63 -8.15
N GLU A 205 7.74 -21.83 -8.20
CA GLU A 205 7.94 -22.64 -9.39
C GLU A 205 7.35 -24.03 -9.14
N GLY A 206 6.18 -24.31 -9.70
CA GLY A 206 5.41 -25.52 -9.42
C GLY A 206 4.98 -25.59 -7.95
N ASP A 207 5.50 -26.61 -7.25
CA ASP A 207 5.23 -26.89 -5.82
C ASP A 207 6.37 -26.46 -4.89
N GLU A 208 7.30 -25.63 -5.38
CA GLU A 208 8.42 -25.06 -4.61
C GLU A 208 8.26 -23.53 -4.53
N ILE A 209 8.33 -22.97 -3.32
CA ILE A 209 8.24 -21.53 -3.04
C ILE A 209 9.54 -21.07 -2.38
N ASP A 210 10.26 -20.19 -3.05
CA ASP A 210 11.38 -19.45 -2.45
C ASP A 210 10.88 -18.13 -1.89
N VAL A 211 11.12 -17.88 -0.59
CA VAL A 211 10.83 -16.62 0.09
C VAL A 211 12.15 -15.94 0.42
N THR A 212 12.43 -14.81 -0.24
CA THR A 212 13.59 -13.98 0.07
C THR A 212 13.18 -12.77 0.90
N VAL A 213 13.76 -12.66 2.09
CA VAL A 213 13.58 -11.56 3.04
C VAL A 213 14.83 -10.68 3.00
N ALA A 214 14.67 -9.41 2.70
CA ALA A 214 15.69 -8.40 2.99
C ALA A 214 15.22 -7.63 4.23
N ALA A 215 15.97 -7.73 5.32
CA ALA A 215 15.63 -7.22 6.64
C ALA A 215 16.80 -6.37 7.17
N ALA A 216 16.57 -5.06 7.29
CA ALA A 216 17.52 -4.16 7.91
C ALA A 216 17.67 -4.49 9.41
N MET A 217 18.90 -4.65 9.89
CA MET A 217 19.16 -4.85 11.32
C MET A 217 19.64 -3.54 11.95
N VAL A 218 19.07 -3.17 13.10
CA VAL A 218 19.41 -1.94 13.83
C VAL A 218 20.66 -2.15 14.68
N ASP A 219 21.67 -1.31 14.46
CA ASP A 219 23.03 -1.52 14.91
C ASP A 219 23.24 -1.32 16.42
N GLU A 220 22.43 -0.47 17.06
CA GLU A 220 22.41 -0.28 18.52
C GLU A 220 22.14 -1.59 19.27
N TYR A 221 21.37 -2.50 18.67
CA TYR A 221 20.96 -3.76 19.29
C TYR A 221 21.85 -4.95 18.92
N ILE A 222 22.81 -4.77 18.01
CA ILE A 222 23.71 -5.84 17.56
C ILE A 222 25.15 -5.49 17.95
N GLY A 223 25.71 -6.21 18.91
CA GLY A 223 27.06 -5.99 19.45
C GLY A 223 28.18 -6.71 18.70
N SER A 224 27.86 -7.66 17.81
CA SER A 224 28.86 -8.41 17.04
C SER A 224 28.29 -9.09 15.79
N LEU A 225 29.16 -9.59 14.92
CA LEU A 225 28.78 -10.39 13.76
C LEU A 225 28.06 -11.69 14.15
N ASP A 226 28.46 -12.33 15.26
CA ASP A 226 27.79 -13.54 15.73
C ASP A 226 26.33 -13.24 16.12
N GLU A 227 26.10 -12.13 16.83
CA GLU A 227 24.74 -11.67 17.19
C GLU A 227 23.91 -11.29 15.95
N TYR A 228 24.54 -10.68 14.93
CA TYR A 228 23.88 -10.39 13.64
C TYR A 228 23.39 -11.68 12.96
N ILE A 229 24.25 -12.70 12.88
CA ILE A 229 23.93 -13.98 12.24
C ILE A 229 22.81 -14.68 13.01
N GLU A 230 22.82 -14.63 14.35
CA GLU A 230 21.74 -15.16 15.19
C GLU A 230 20.40 -14.44 14.91
N ALA A 231 20.40 -13.11 14.76
CA ALA A 231 19.21 -12.33 14.42
C ALA A 231 18.66 -12.69 13.02
N VAL A 232 19.55 -12.81 12.02
CA VAL A 232 19.18 -13.24 10.65
C VAL A 232 18.54 -14.63 10.66
N GLU A 233 19.09 -15.57 11.43
CA GLU A 233 18.54 -16.92 11.55
C GLU A 233 17.17 -16.92 12.27
N SER A 234 17.00 -16.09 13.30
CA SER A 234 15.70 -15.92 13.98
C SER A 234 14.61 -15.40 13.05
N VAL A 235 14.93 -14.41 12.21
CA VAL A 235 14.02 -13.92 11.15
C VAL A 235 13.69 -15.03 10.15
N ARG A 236 14.67 -15.85 9.76
CA ARG A 236 14.48 -16.98 8.85
C ARG A 236 13.51 -18.02 9.43
N GLU A 237 13.72 -18.42 10.68
CA GLU A 237 12.87 -19.39 11.37
C GLU A 237 11.43 -18.87 11.54
N PHE A 238 11.28 -17.59 11.87
CA PHE A 238 9.96 -16.97 11.97
C PHE A 238 9.23 -16.96 10.62
N ALA A 239 9.90 -16.49 9.56
CA ALA A 239 9.31 -16.44 8.21
C ALA A 239 8.97 -17.84 7.66
N ASP A 240 9.80 -18.87 7.90
CA ASP A 240 9.47 -20.28 7.57
C ASP A 240 8.23 -20.75 8.33
N GLY A 241 8.12 -20.41 9.62
CA GLY A 241 6.95 -20.68 10.44
C GLY A 241 5.68 -20.08 9.86
N VAL A 242 5.70 -18.78 9.52
CA VAL A 242 4.57 -18.08 8.89
C VAL A 242 4.20 -18.73 7.56
N ALA A 243 5.19 -19.00 6.69
CA ALA A 243 4.93 -19.52 5.35
C ALA A 243 4.19 -20.87 5.38
N ARG A 244 4.56 -21.75 6.30
CA ARG A 244 3.94 -23.08 6.48
C ARG A 244 2.52 -23.04 7.03
N GLU A 245 2.03 -21.90 7.51
CA GLU A 245 0.61 -21.74 7.88
C GLU A 245 -0.30 -21.62 6.64
N TYR A 246 0.26 -21.20 5.50
CA TYR A 246 -0.50 -20.90 4.28
C TYR A 246 -0.34 -21.94 3.17
N THR A 247 0.62 -22.87 3.28
CA THR A 247 0.89 -23.84 2.21
C THR A 247 1.42 -25.18 2.71
N ASP A 248 1.06 -26.25 2.00
CA ASP A 248 1.67 -27.59 2.13
C ASP A 248 2.83 -27.80 1.12
N ARG A 249 3.12 -26.81 0.27
CA ARG A 249 4.22 -26.85 -0.71
C ARG A 249 5.59 -26.81 -0.03
N ALA A 250 6.63 -27.16 -0.78
CA ALA A 250 7.99 -26.99 -0.30
C ALA A 250 8.30 -25.49 -0.23
N VAL A 251 8.80 -25.02 0.92
CA VAL A 251 9.21 -23.63 1.13
C VAL A 251 10.70 -23.59 1.48
N ASP A 252 11.45 -22.72 0.82
CA ASP A 252 12.82 -22.35 1.20
C ASP A 252 12.88 -20.86 1.52
N VAL A 253 13.45 -20.51 2.68
CA VAL A 253 13.50 -19.12 3.16
C VAL A 253 14.94 -18.66 3.20
N HIS A 254 15.20 -17.53 2.56
CA HIS A 254 16.49 -16.86 2.55
C HIS A 254 16.37 -15.47 3.17
N VAL A 255 17.34 -15.09 4.00
CA VAL A 255 17.38 -13.77 4.63
C VAL A 255 18.70 -13.10 4.27
N ASN A 256 18.65 -11.83 3.88
CA ASN A 256 19.81 -10.98 3.57
C ASN A 256 20.83 -11.66 2.64
N THR A 257 20.35 -12.18 1.51
CA THR A 257 21.15 -12.93 0.52
C THR A 257 22.34 -12.19 -0.09
N ALA A 258 22.43 -10.87 0.12
CA ALA A 258 23.57 -10.05 -0.32
C ALA A 258 24.73 -10.02 0.70
N ASP A 259 24.54 -10.60 1.88
CA ASP A 259 25.55 -10.61 2.93
C ASP A 259 26.79 -11.43 2.51
N ASP A 260 27.96 -10.93 2.88
CA ASP A 260 29.24 -11.63 2.86
C ASP A 260 29.91 -11.46 4.23
N TYR A 261 29.82 -12.50 5.05
CA TYR A 261 30.36 -12.49 6.41
C TYR A 261 31.90 -12.51 6.46
N ASP A 262 32.57 -13.01 5.41
CA ASP A 262 34.03 -13.02 5.32
C ASP A 262 34.56 -11.61 5.02
N GLU A 263 33.84 -10.86 4.18
CA GLU A 263 34.16 -9.46 3.85
C GLU A 263 33.56 -8.44 4.83
N GLY A 264 32.64 -8.88 5.72
CA GLY A 264 31.93 -8.02 6.67
C GLY A 264 30.87 -7.13 6.02
N SER A 265 30.43 -7.48 4.81
CA SER A 265 29.35 -6.81 4.10
C SER A 265 28.03 -7.39 4.60
N ILE A 266 27.35 -6.68 5.50
CA ILE A 266 26.10 -7.12 6.12
C ILE A 266 25.05 -6.00 6.07
N TYR A 267 23.77 -6.36 6.06
CA TYR A 267 22.68 -5.38 6.09
C TYR A 267 22.42 -4.82 7.50
N LEU A 268 23.36 -4.01 7.97
CA LEU A 268 23.33 -3.31 9.26
C LEU A 268 23.00 -1.83 9.03
N THR A 269 22.14 -1.25 9.87
CA THR A 269 21.65 0.13 9.74
C THR A 269 21.58 0.83 11.10
N VAL A 270 21.70 2.15 11.13
CA VAL A 270 21.53 2.99 12.33
C VAL A 270 20.05 3.15 12.66
N THR A 271 19.23 3.39 11.64
CA THR A 271 17.83 3.84 11.77
C THR A 271 16.81 2.77 11.41
N GLY A 272 17.25 1.59 10.96
CA GLY A 272 16.36 0.50 10.56
C GLY A 272 15.76 0.67 9.16
N THR A 273 16.25 1.62 8.36
CA THR A 273 15.85 1.82 6.96
C THR A 273 17.05 2.00 6.03
N SER A 274 17.00 1.40 4.84
CA SER A 274 18.01 1.59 3.78
C SER A 274 18.08 3.03 3.25
N ALA A 275 17.07 3.86 3.54
CA ALA A 275 17.08 5.29 3.19
C ALA A 275 18.32 6.01 3.72
N GLU A 276 18.92 5.54 4.82
CA GLU A 276 20.11 6.16 5.40
C GLU A 276 21.39 5.90 4.57
N GLN A 277 21.37 4.93 3.65
CA GLN A 277 22.57 4.42 2.98
C GLN A 277 22.41 4.20 1.47
N GLY A 278 21.73 5.13 0.80
CA GLY A 278 21.76 5.26 -0.67
C GLY A 278 20.50 4.85 -1.43
N ASP A 279 19.46 4.35 -0.76
CA ASP A 279 18.20 4.00 -1.43
C ASP A 279 17.17 5.15 -1.39
N ASP A 280 16.86 5.69 -2.57
CA ASP A 280 15.84 6.71 -2.77
C ASP A 280 14.42 6.11 -2.74
N GLY A 281 13.42 6.96 -2.46
CA GLY A 281 12.01 6.56 -2.42
C GLY A 281 11.09 7.53 -3.15
N SER A 282 9.96 7.04 -3.67
CA SER A 282 8.90 7.91 -4.19
C SER A 282 7.51 7.28 -4.16
N VAL A 283 6.49 8.12 -4.04
CA VAL A 283 5.08 7.70 -4.03
C VAL A 283 4.75 6.86 -5.27
N GLY A 284 4.00 5.78 -5.07
CA GLY A 284 3.47 4.93 -6.13
C GLY A 284 4.49 3.97 -6.75
N ARG A 285 5.71 3.88 -6.21
CA ARG A 285 6.75 2.92 -6.63
C ARG A 285 6.80 1.66 -5.78
N GLY A 286 5.98 1.62 -4.71
CA GLY A 286 5.81 0.47 -3.85
C GLY A 286 4.64 -0.41 -4.26
N ASN A 287 4.00 -0.96 -3.24
CA ASN A 287 2.89 -1.88 -3.32
C ASN A 287 1.66 -1.27 -4.00
N ARG A 288 0.72 -2.11 -4.45
CA ARG A 288 -0.61 -1.68 -4.91
C ARG A 288 -1.58 -1.58 -3.74
N ALA A 289 -2.82 -1.16 -3.99
CA ALA A 289 -3.85 -0.94 -2.97
C ALA A 289 -4.14 -2.14 -2.06
N ASN A 290 -3.88 -3.37 -2.53
CA ASN A 290 -4.03 -4.60 -1.77
C ASN A 290 -2.78 -4.97 -0.94
N GLY A 291 -1.73 -4.15 -0.96
CA GLY A 291 -0.50 -4.40 -0.22
C GLY A 291 0.59 -5.15 -0.97
N LEU A 292 0.41 -5.50 -2.25
CA LEU A 292 1.33 -6.37 -2.98
C LEU A 292 1.71 -5.82 -4.36
N ILE A 293 2.82 -6.33 -4.90
CA ILE A 293 3.24 -6.20 -6.28
C ILE A 293 3.15 -7.59 -6.91
N THR A 294 2.17 -7.79 -7.80
CA THR A 294 1.80 -9.11 -8.32
C THR A 294 1.85 -9.13 -9.85
N PRO A 295 3.03 -9.29 -10.48
CA PRO A 295 3.17 -9.33 -11.94
C PRO A 295 2.33 -10.41 -12.65
N ASN A 296 1.92 -11.47 -11.94
CA ASN A 296 0.99 -12.49 -12.47
C ASN A 296 -0.47 -12.03 -12.50
N ARG A 297 -0.80 -10.94 -11.80
CA ARG A 297 -2.12 -10.28 -11.79
C ARG A 297 -2.08 -9.03 -12.66
N SER A 298 -3.25 -8.42 -12.85
CA SER A 298 -3.31 -7.08 -13.44
C SER A 298 -3.24 -6.03 -12.34
N MET A 299 -2.51 -4.97 -12.60
CA MET A 299 -2.30 -3.87 -11.65
C MET A 299 -2.64 -2.54 -12.31
N SER A 300 -3.12 -1.58 -11.50
CA SER A 300 -3.14 -0.17 -11.90
C SER A 300 -1.80 0.49 -11.58
N MET A 301 -1.35 1.36 -12.48
CA MET A 301 -0.18 2.21 -12.27
C MET A 301 -0.51 3.49 -11.49
N GLU A 302 -1.78 3.74 -11.22
CA GLU A 302 -2.22 4.84 -10.35
C GLU A 302 -1.66 4.62 -8.93
N ALA A 303 -0.91 5.58 -8.42
CA ALA A 303 -0.65 5.67 -6.99
C ALA A 303 -1.97 5.95 -6.27
N THR A 304 -2.19 5.36 -5.11
CA THR A 304 -3.38 5.54 -4.26
C THR A 304 -3.11 6.56 -3.15
N SER A 305 -1.94 6.44 -2.53
CA SER A 305 -1.51 7.27 -1.39
C SER A 305 -1.41 8.75 -1.75
N GLY A 306 -1.95 9.60 -0.88
CA GLY A 306 -1.86 11.07 -1.03
C GLY A 306 -2.92 11.71 -1.92
N LYS A 307 -3.67 10.91 -2.69
CA LYS A 307 -4.77 11.41 -3.52
C LYS A 307 -6.01 11.75 -2.70
N ASN A 308 -6.79 12.71 -3.19
CA ASN A 308 -8.06 13.09 -2.56
C ASN A 308 -9.04 11.89 -2.47
N PRO A 309 -9.57 11.56 -1.29
CA PRO A 309 -10.46 10.41 -1.13
C PRO A 309 -11.87 10.63 -1.68
N VAL A 310 -12.22 11.85 -2.11
CA VAL A 310 -13.61 12.19 -2.47
C VAL A 310 -13.91 11.96 -3.93
N ASN A 311 -13.03 12.40 -4.83
CA ASN A 311 -13.30 12.35 -6.27
C ASN A 311 -12.14 11.83 -7.11
N HIS A 312 -11.01 11.48 -6.49
CA HIS A 312 -9.86 10.98 -7.24
C HIS A 312 -10.01 9.50 -7.58
N ILE A 313 -10.31 9.24 -8.85
CA ILE A 313 -10.61 7.88 -9.34
C ILE A 313 -9.45 6.91 -9.12
N GLY A 314 -8.22 7.34 -9.41
CA GLY A 314 -7.03 6.50 -9.18
C GLY A 314 -6.93 5.92 -7.76
N LYS A 315 -7.45 6.61 -6.74
CA LYS A 315 -7.53 6.09 -5.37
C LYS A 315 -8.79 5.25 -5.16
N ILE A 316 -9.95 5.88 -5.37
CA ILE A 316 -11.25 5.30 -5.02
C ILE A 316 -11.48 3.99 -5.76
N TYR A 317 -11.19 3.93 -7.05
CA TYR A 317 -11.46 2.73 -7.84
C TYR A 317 -10.48 1.59 -7.55
N ASN A 318 -9.23 1.87 -7.14
CA ASN A 318 -8.33 0.80 -6.72
C ASN A 318 -8.80 0.20 -5.39
N LEU A 319 -9.15 1.03 -4.41
CA LEU A 319 -9.70 0.57 -3.13
C LEU A 319 -11.02 -0.19 -3.34
N LEU A 320 -11.98 0.42 -4.04
CA LEU A 320 -13.28 -0.19 -4.30
C LEU A 320 -13.16 -1.50 -5.10
N SER A 321 -12.26 -1.58 -6.07
CA SER A 321 -12.09 -2.83 -6.84
C SER A 321 -11.54 -3.97 -5.99
N THR A 322 -10.73 -3.67 -4.96
CA THR A 322 -10.25 -4.66 -3.99
C THR A 322 -11.40 -5.10 -3.10
N GLU A 323 -12.14 -4.17 -2.49
CA GLU A 323 -13.32 -4.48 -1.65
C GLU A 323 -14.37 -5.31 -2.41
N ILE A 324 -14.67 -4.95 -3.66
CA ILE A 324 -15.57 -5.73 -4.52
C ILE A 324 -15.04 -7.15 -4.70
N ALA A 325 -13.75 -7.30 -5.00
CA ALA A 325 -13.19 -8.61 -5.27
C ALA A 325 -13.26 -9.51 -4.02
N GLU A 326 -12.88 -8.98 -2.87
CA GLU A 326 -12.93 -9.67 -1.58
C GLU A 326 -14.38 -10.00 -1.18
N GLY A 327 -15.30 -9.05 -1.31
CA GLY A 327 -16.72 -9.25 -1.02
C GLY A 327 -17.36 -10.33 -1.90
N VAL A 328 -17.05 -10.34 -3.21
CA VAL A 328 -17.55 -11.38 -4.12
C VAL A 328 -17.02 -12.76 -3.72
N VAL A 329 -15.71 -12.91 -3.53
CA VAL A 329 -15.12 -14.22 -3.19
C VAL A 329 -15.50 -14.68 -1.78
N GLY A 330 -15.80 -13.76 -0.87
CA GLY A 330 -16.28 -14.08 0.48
C GLY A 330 -17.75 -14.50 0.55
N GLU A 331 -18.58 -14.08 -0.41
CA GLU A 331 -20.03 -14.37 -0.43
C GLU A 331 -20.44 -15.41 -1.47
N VAL A 332 -19.63 -15.64 -2.52
CA VAL A 332 -19.96 -16.51 -3.65
C VAL A 332 -18.97 -17.67 -3.77
N ASP A 333 -19.46 -18.88 -3.50
CA ASP A 333 -18.68 -20.12 -3.61
C ASP A 333 -18.33 -20.46 -5.07
N GLY A 334 -17.24 -21.20 -5.25
CA GLY A 334 -16.86 -21.76 -6.56
C GLY A 334 -16.04 -20.83 -7.45
N ILE A 335 -15.59 -19.70 -6.93
CA ILE A 335 -14.68 -18.76 -7.60
C ILE A 335 -13.25 -19.03 -7.14
N ARG A 336 -12.35 -19.28 -8.10
CA ARG A 336 -10.93 -19.58 -7.85
C ARG A 336 -10.00 -18.37 -8.06
N ASP A 337 -10.35 -17.48 -8.97
CA ASP A 337 -9.60 -16.27 -9.29
C ASP A 337 -10.57 -15.25 -9.87
N LEU A 338 -10.60 -14.06 -9.29
CA LEU A 338 -11.44 -12.96 -9.72
C LEU A 338 -10.63 -11.69 -9.85
N ARG A 339 -10.86 -10.97 -10.94
CA ARG A 339 -10.31 -9.64 -11.20
C ARG A 339 -11.43 -8.65 -11.46
N VAL A 340 -11.38 -7.51 -10.79
CA VAL A 340 -12.27 -6.38 -11.03
C VAL A 340 -11.47 -5.22 -11.61
N ARG A 341 -11.95 -4.66 -12.73
CA ARG A 341 -11.44 -3.43 -13.33
C ARG A 341 -12.55 -2.40 -13.40
N LEU A 342 -12.36 -1.27 -12.73
CA LEU A 342 -13.28 -0.15 -12.79
C LEU A 342 -12.64 0.95 -13.63
N LEU A 343 -13.32 1.40 -14.68
CA LEU A 343 -12.86 2.51 -15.54
C LEU A 343 -13.81 3.68 -15.39
N SER A 344 -13.31 4.85 -15.02
CA SER A 344 -14.12 6.08 -14.97
C SER A 344 -14.17 6.76 -16.34
N GLN A 345 -15.04 7.75 -16.45
CA GLN A 345 -14.94 8.80 -17.46
C GLN A 345 -15.10 10.13 -16.73
N ILE A 346 -14.17 11.07 -16.96
CA ILE A 346 -14.18 12.38 -16.31
C ILE A 346 -15.56 13.06 -16.43
N GLY A 347 -16.06 13.61 -15.31
CA GLY A 347 -17.37 14.26 -15.25
C GLY A 347 -18.58 13.31 -15.19
N ARG A 348 -18.37 12.01 -14.94
CA ARG A 348 -19.43 11.06 -14.58
C ARG A 348 -19.48 10.84 -13.07
N PRO A 349 -20.65 10.52 -12.48
CA PRO A 349 -20.72 10.10 -11.08
C PRO A 349 -19.81 8.91 -10.80
N ILE A 350 -19.09 8.93 -9.68
CA ILE A 350 -18.11 7.88 -9.34
C ILE A 350 -18.76 6.51 -9.10
N ASP A 351 -20.06 6.46 -8.73
CA ASP A 351 -20.85 5.23 -8.62
C ASP A 351 -21.28 4.65 -9.98
N ARG A 352 -21.03 5.37 -11.08
CA ARG A 352 -21.42 4.97 -12.44
C ARG A 352 -20.19 4.90 -13.35
N PRO A 353 -19.32 3.88 -13.16
CA PRO A 353 -18.14 3.71 -13.98
C PRO A 353 -18.53 3.57 -15.46
N HIS A 354 -17.61 3.97 -16.34
CA HIS A 354 -17.75 3.73 -17.78
C HIS A 354 -17.88 2.24 -18.08
N VAL A 355 -17.16 1.40 -17.32
CA VAL A 355 -17.38 -0.05 -17.22
C VAL A 355 -16.87 -0.56 -15.87
N ALA A 356 -17.63 -1.48 -15.26
CA ALA A 356 -17.14 -2.38 -14.23
C ALA A 356 -16.96 -3.77 -14.87
N ASP A 357 -15.72 -4.09 -15.20
CA ASP A 357 -15.33 -5.35 -15.86
C ASP A 357 -14.87 -6.35 -14.79
N VAL A 358 -15.65 -7.41 -14.64
CA VAL A 358 -15.41 -8.49 -13.68
C VAL A 358 -15.07 -9.74 -14.46
N GLN A 359 -13.93 -10.31 -14.13
CA GLN A 359 -13.35 -11.44 -14.84
C GLN A 359 -13.13 -12.57 -13.86
N VAL A 360 -13.72 -13.74 -14.14
CA VAL A 360 -13.83 -14.85 -13.19
C VAL A 360 -13.23 -16.13 -13.76
N VAL A 361 -12.49 -16.86 -12.93
CA VAL A 361 -12.16 -18.27 -13.09
C VAL A 361 -12.92 -19.02 -12.00
N THR A 362 -13.70 -20.01 -12.40
CA THR A 362 -14.51 -20.83 -11.50
C THR A 362 -13.92 -22.22 -11.34
N ASP A 363 -14.41 -22.96 -10.35
CA ASP A 363 -14.18 -24.40 -10.27
C ASP A 363 -14.73 -25.13 -11.50
N GLU A 364 -14.16 -26.31 -11.82
CA GLU A 364 -14.54 -27.09 -13.01
C GLU A 364 -16.03 -27.44 -13.07
N SER A 365 -16.70 -27.54 -11.92
CA SER A 365 -18.12 -27.86 -11.81
C SER A 365 -19.05 -26.64 -11.83
N VAL A 366 -18.50 -25.41 -11.82
CA VAL A 366 -19.25 -24.16 -11.74
C VAL A 366 -19.06 -23.39 -13.04
N SER A 367 -20.15 -22.98 -13.68
CA SER A 367 -20.09 -22.08 -14.82
C SER A 367 -20.26 -20.63 -14.38
N VAL A 368 -19.77 -19.68 -15.18
CA VAL A 368 -19.97 -18.25 -14.90
C VAL A 368 -21.46 -17.91 -14.76
N ALA A 369 -22.34 -18.56 -15.53
CA ALA A 369 -23.78 -18.34 -15.47
C ALA A 369 -24.40 -18.79 -14.12
N ASP A 370 -23.74 -19.67 -13.37
CA ASP A 370 -24.22 -20.11 -12.05
C ASP A 370 -23.96 -19.05 -10.96
N VAL A 371 -22.98 -18.16 -11.17
CA VAL A 371 -22.58 -17.12 -10.20
C VAL A 371 -22.88 -15.69 -10.66
N GLU A 372 -23.26 -15.51 -11.93
CA GLU A 372 -23.40 -14.19 -12.59
C GLU A 372 -24.33 -13.25 -11.84
N ASP A 373 -25.53 -13.71 -11.43
CA ASP A 373 -26.52 -12.88 -10.76
C ASP A 373 -26.05 -12.41 -9.37
N ASP A 374 -25.37 -13.28 -8.62
CA ASP A 374 -24.85 -12.96 -7.28
C ASP A 374 -23.66 -12.00 -7.37
N VAL A 375 -22.75 -12.23 -8.33
CA VAL A 375 -21.63 -11.33 -8.63
C VAL A 375 -22.14 -9.95 -9.07
N GLU A 376 -23.13 -9.86 -9.97
CA GLU A 376 -23.72 -8.58 -10.41
C GLU A 376 -24.32 -7.84 -9.21
N ALA A 377 -25.03 -8.55 -8.32
CA ALA A 377 -25.68 -7.96 -7.15
C ALA A 377 -24.67 -7.35 -6.16
N ILE A 378 -23.55 -8.04 -5.90
CA ILE A 378 -22.49 -7.54 -5.02
C ILE A 378 -21.80 -6.33 -5.64
N VAL A 379 -21.40 -6.42 -6.91
CA VAL A 379 -20.74 -5.30 -7.61
C VAL A 379 -21.63 -4.06 -7.63
N ASP A 380 -22.93 -4.21 -7.89
CA ASP A 380 -23.88 -3.11 -7.89
C ASP A 380 -24.08 -2.49 -6.50
N ARG A 381 -24.10 -3.33 -5.45
CA ARG A 381 -24.19 -2.92 -4.05
C ARG A 381 -22.99 -2.07 -3.64
N GLU A 382 -21.77 -2.55 -3.89
CA GLU A 382 -20.54 -1.83 -3.53
C GLU A 382 -20.40 -0.52 -4.33
N LEU A 383 -20.76 -0.52 -5.62
CA LEU A 383 -20.79 0.71 -6.42
C LEU A 383 -21.81 1.72 -5.87
N ALA A 384 -22.97 1.26 -5.40
CA ALA A 384 -23.97 2.14 -4.80
C ALA A 384 -23.50 2.78 -3.50
N ASP A 385 -22.61 2.13 -2.76
CA ASP A 385 -22.04 2.63 -1.50
C ASP A 385 -20.59 3.13 -1.64
N VAL A 386 -20.17 3.53 -2.84
CA VAL A 386 -18.81 4.03 -3.11
C VAL A 386 -18.35 5.16 -2.18
N THR A 387 -19.28 5.92 -1.59
CA THR A 387 -18.94 6.98 -0.62
C THR A 387 -18.42 6.43 0.72
N GLU A 388 -18.65 5.16 1.02
CA GLU A 388 -18.08 4.51 2.21
C GLU A 388 -16.56 4.43 2.11
N ILE A 389 -16.00 4.17 0.92
CA ILE A 389 -14.55 4.22 0.68
C ILE A 389 -13.98 5.57 1.15
N THR A 390 -14.66 6.68 0.83
CA THR A 390 -14.24 8.01 1.29
C THR A 390 -14.22 8.11 2.82
N ARG A 391 -15.24 7.59 3.49
CA ARG A 391 -15.36 7.64 4.96
C ARG A 391 -14.28 6.79 5.62
N SER A 392 -14.12 5.54 5.19
CA SER A 392 -13.14 4.60 5.75
C SER A 392 -11.71 5.08 5.52
N VAL A 393 -11.40 5.67 4.36
CA VAL A 393 -10.08 6.29 4.14
C VAL A 393 -9.83 7.46 5.10
N ILE A 394 -10.78 8.37 5.28
CA ILE A 394 -10.61 9.53 6.18
C ILE A 394 -10.46 9.08 7.64
N ALA A 395 -11.19 8.02 8.02
CA ALA A 395 -11.09 7.37 9.33
C ALA A 395 -9.77 6.60 9.53
N GLY A 396 -9.04 6.28 8.46
CA GLY A 396 -7.81 5.49 8.50
C GLY A 396 -8.06 3.99 8.62
N GLU A 397 -9.22 3.52 8.16
CA GLU A 397 -9.66 2.12 8.26
C GLU A 397 -9.28 1.28 7.03
N LEU A 398 -8.92 1.92 5.92
CA LEU A 398 -8.46 1.24 4.70
C LEU A 398 -6.97 1.50 4.45
N SER A 399 -6.21 0.43 4.19
CA SER A 399 -4.85 0.57 3.66
C SER A 399 -4.90 1.09 2.23
N THR A 400 -3.83 1.78 1.83
CA THR A 400 -3.67 2.28 0.45
C THR A 400 -2.49 1.65 -0.27
N PHE A 401 -1.64 0.89 0.42
CA PHE A 401 -0.45 0.22 -0.11
C PHE A 401 -0.06 -0.97 0.80
#